data_AF-K2FTB0-F1
#
_entry.id   AF-K2FTB0-F1
#
_cell.length_a   1.000
_cell.length_b   1.000
_cell.length_c   1.000
_cell.angle_alpha   90.00
_cell.angle_beta   90.00
_cell.angle_gamma   90.00
#
_symmetry.space_group_name_H-M   'P 1'
#
loop_
_entity.id
_entity.type
_entity.pdbx_description
1 polymer ?
#
loop_
_entity_poly.entity_id
_entity_poly.type
_entity_poly.pdbx_seq_one_letter_code
_entity_poly.pdbx_strand_id
1 'polypeptide(L)' 'MKINKFEDLEIWKESLIITRNIYDLLAKKEFSLEFELKNQIKRAILSVSSNIVEGFEKNNNN' A
#
# COMPACT_ATOMS: atom_id res chain seq x y z
N MET A 1 10.65 10.54 -17.68
CA MET A 1 9.26 11.04 -17.56
C MET A 1 9.24 12.09 -16.48
N LYS A 2 8.62 13.25 -16.68
CA LYS A 2 8.47 14.25 -15.62
C LYS A 2 7.40 13.74 -14.65
N ILE A 3 7.75 13.63 -13.37
CA ILE A 3 6.84 13.21 -12.30
C ILE A 3 6.17 14.49 -11.80
N ASN A 4 4.84 14.60 -11.94
CA ASN A 4 4.10 15.79 -11.51
C ASN A 4 3.13 15.49 -10.36
N LYS A 5 2.79 14.22 -10.16
CA LYS A 5 1.91 13.72 -9.09
C LYS A 5 2.37 12.37 -8.60
N PHE A 6 1.97 11.97 -7.40
CA PHE A 6 2.44 10.71 -6.80
C PHE A 6 2.01 9.49 -7.63
N GLU A 7 0.93 9.56 -8.39
CA GLU A 7 0.47 8.46 -9.25
C GLU A 7 1.41 8.18 -10.43
N ASP A 8 2.29 9.13 -10.76
CA ASP A 8 3.33 8.92 -11.76
C ASP A 8 4.47 8.04 -11.21
N LEU A 9 4.58 7.87 -9.89
CA LEU A 9 5.61 7.04 -9.24
C LEU A 9 5.33 5.57 -9.47
N GLU A 10 6.28 4.87 -10.12
CA GLU A 10 6.15 3.43 -10.33
C GLU A 10 6.12 2.65 -9.01
N ILE A 11 6.90 3.06 -8.03
CA ILE A 11 6.91 2.44 -6.69
C ILE A 11 5.56 2.56 -5.98
N TRP A 12 4.80 3.64 -6.22
CA TRP A 12 3.45 3.78 -5.68
C TRP A 12 2.49 2.78 -6.35
N LYS A 13 2.56 2.60 -7.67
CA LYS A 13 1.75 1.61 -8.39
C LYS A 13 2.07 0.19 -7.96
N GLU A 14 3.34 -0.15 -7.81
CA GLU A 14 3.80 -1.45 -7.28
C GLU A 14 3.26 -1.70 -5.87
N SER A 15 3.21 -0.66 -5.02
CA SER A 15 2.61 -0.78 -3.68
C SER A 15 1.12 -1.18 -3.72
N LEU A 16 0.37 -0.70 -4.72
CA LEU A 16 -1.04 -1.09 -4.92
C LEU A 16 -1.18 -2.53 -5.43
N ILE A 17 -0.25 -2.99 -6.28
CA ILE A 17 -0.21 -4.38 -6.75
C ILE A 17 0.03 -5.32 -5.57
N ILE A 18 1.02 -5.04 -4.73
CA ILE A 18 1.30 -5.85 -3.53
C ILE A 18 0.13 -5.78 -2.55
N THR A 19 -0.50 -4.61 -2.38
CA THR A 19 -1.69 -4.46 -1.53
C THR A 19 -2.79 -5.43 -1.95
N ARG A 20 -3.13 -5.47 -3.24
CA ARG A 20 -4.11 -6.43 -3.78
C ARG A 20 -3.69 -7.88 -3.51
N ASN A 21 -2.43 -8.24 -3.79
CA ASN A 21 -1.94 -9.61 -3.58
C ASN A 21 -2.04 -10.03 -2.10
N ILE A 22 -1.79 -9.11 -1.16
CA ILE A 22 -1.95 -9.36 0.27
C ILE A 22 -3.42 -9.52 0.63
N TYR A 23 -4.32 -8.70 0.08
CA TYR A 23 -5.75 -8.87 0.33
C TYR A 23 -6.27 -10.21 -0.20
N ASP A 24 -5.82 -10.64 -1.39
CA ASP A 24 -6.15 -11.94 -1.97
C ASP A 24 -5.60 -13.09 -1.12
N LEU A 25 -4.38 -12.96 -0.58
CA LEU A 25 -3.80 -13.92 0.36
C LEU A 25 -4.64 -14.05 1.64
N LEU A 26 -5.01 -12.92 2.25
CA LEU A 26 -5.78 -12.88 3.50
C LEU A 26 -7.26 -13.28 3.32
N ALA A 27 -7.73 -13.38 2.08
CA ALA A 27 -9.06 -13.88 1.75
C ALA A 27 -9.13 -15.43 1.72
N LYS A 28 -7.99 -16.12 1.70
CA LYS A 28 -7.96 -17.59 1.72
C LYS A 28 -8.48 -18.17 3.04
N LYS A 29 -8.98 -19.40 2.98
CA LYS A 29 -9.68 -20.08 4.10
C LYS A 29 -8.77 -20.28 5.32
N GLU A 30 -7.48 -20.46 5.09
CA GLU A 30 -6.43 -20.63 6.11
C GLU A 30 -6.36 -19.42 7.07
N PHE A 31 -6.76 -18.23 6.61
CA PHE A 31 -6.81 -17.02 7.43
C PHE A 31 -8.23 -16.65 7.90
N SER A 32 -9.20 -17.56 7.78
CA SER A 32 -10.61 -17.25 8.10
C SER A 32 -10.87 -16.94 9.57
N LEU A 33 -10.05 -17.47 10.48
CA LEU A 33 -10.16 -17.25 11.94
C LEU A 33 -9.13 -16.23 12.47
N GLU A 34 -8.20 -15.77 11.64
CA GLU A 34 -7.07 -14.92 12.04
C GLU A 34 -7.41 -13.43 11.92
N PHE A 35 -8.48 -12.99 12.61
CA PHE A 35 -9.04 -11.65 12.44
C PHE A 35 -8.06 -10.53 12.79
N GLU A 36 -7.36 -10.65 13.93
CA GLU A 36 -6.42 -9.62 14.39
C GLU A 36 -5.17 -9.56 13.52
N LEU A 37 -4.61 -10.72 13.16
CA LEU A 37 -3.48 -10.82 12.23
C LEU A 37 -3.83 -10.17 10.87
N LYS A 38 -5.02 -10.47 10.34
CA LYS A 38 -5.51 -9.85 9.10
C LYS A 38 -5.58 -8.34 9.22
N ASN A 39 -6.08 -7.81 10.34
CA ASN A 39 -6.18 -6.38 10.54
C ASN A 39 -4.79 -5.72 10.62
N GLN A 40 -3.84 -6.32 11.34
CA GLN A 40 -2.48 -5.80 11.43
C GLN A 40 -1.79 -5.77 10.08
N ILE A 41 -1.88 -6.86 9.30
CA ILE A 41 -1.28 -6.93 7.96
C ILE A 41 -1.95 -5.93 7.01
N LYS A 42 -3.29 -5.81 7.01
CA LYS A 42 -4.01 -4.84 6.17
C LYS A 42 -3.58 -3.40 6.46
N ARG A 43 -3.47 -3.03 7.74
CA ARG A 43 -3.00 -1.70 8.16
C ARG A 43 -1.55 -1.46 7.73
N ALA A 44 -0.69 -2.45 7.90
CA ALA A 44 0.72 -2.35 7.53
C ALA A 44 0.88 -2.16 6.01
N ILE A 45 0.19 -2.95 5.19
CA ILE A 45 0.35 -2.86 3.73
C ILE A 45 -0.24 -1.56 3.16
N LEU A 46 -1.39 -1.10 3.68
CA LEU A 46 -1.97 0.19 3.27
C LEU A 46 -1.02 1.35 3.60
N SER A 47 -0.36 1.29 4.77
CA SER A 47 0.61 2.30 5.21
C SER A 47 1.74 2.54 4.20
N VAL A 48 2.15 1.52 3.43
CA VAL A 48 3.22 1.67 2.42
C VAL A 48 2.84 2.71 1.37
N SER A 49 1.65 2.56 0.75
CA SER A 49 1.17 3.50 -0.26
C SER A 49 0.97 4.91 0.32
N SER A 50 0.45 5.01 1.55
CA SER A 50 0.25 6.30 2.23
C SER A 50 1.56 7.02 2.54
N ASN A 51 2.59 6.30 3.00
CA ASN A 51 3.90 6.90 3.27
C ASN A 51 4.61 7.36 1.99
N ILE A 52 4.42 6.66 0.86
CA ILE A 52 4.95 7.11 -0.44
C ILE A 52 4.30 8.45 -0.83
N VAL A 53 2.98 8.57 -0.70
CA VAL A 53 2.26 9.82 -0.96
C VAL A 53 2.76 10.93 -0.03
N GLU A 54 2.84 10.67 1.28
CA GLU A 54 3.30 11.67 2.24
C GLU A 54 4.73 12.16 1.93
N GLY A 55 5.65 11.25 1.59
CA GLY A 55 7.01 11.60 1.19
C GLY A 55 7.06 12.42 -0.10
N PHE A 56 6.20 12.10 -1.07
CA PHE A 56 6.08 12.87 -2.31
C PHE A 56 5.57 14.29 -2.05
N GLU A 57 4.49 14.44 -1.28
CA GLU A 57 3.89 15.74 -0.94
C GLU A 57 4.86 16.61 -0.13
N LYS A 58 5.63 16.03 0.81
CA LYS A 58 6.66 16.75 1.56
C LYS A 58 7.75 17.36 0.68
N ASN A 59 8.15 16.66 -0.39
CA ASN A 59 9.20 17.13 -1.30
C ASN A 59 8.69 18.17 -2.32
N ASN A 60 7.39 18.21 -2.61
CA ASN A 60 6.79 19.17 -3.54
C ASN A 60 6.24 20.45 -2.87
N ASN A 61 6.19 20.49 -1.54
CA ASN A 61 5.73 21.65 -0.76
C ASN A 61 6.87 22.62 -0.37
N ASN A 62 8.01 22.60 -1.07
CA ASN A 62 9.09 23.59 -0.93
C ASN A 62 9.16 24.52 -2.13
#